data_AF-A0AAW0BBT5-F1
#
_entry.id   AF-A0AAW0BBT5-F1
#
_cell.length_a   1.000
_cell.length_b   1.000
_cell.length_c   1.000
_cell.angle_alpha   90.00
_cell.angle_beta   90.00
_cell.angle_gamma   90.00
#
_symmetry.space_group_name_H-M   'P 1'
#
loop_
_entity.id
_entity.type
_entity.pdbx_description
1 polymer ?
#
loop_
_entity_poly.entity_id
_entity_poly.type
_entity_poly.pdbx_seq_one_letter_code
_entity_poly.pdbx_strand_id
1 'polypeptide(L)'
;MSSQSLANYNILFFDVYATLVNWEAGIYDALKPLLARYSVSSEWTLQRAIEEFTAIEVPLVQEYPHLLYRELLAKTHEMLEQKLHQVSGQGPNNDDLDANRHITFGQSIKKWPVFPDTIEALRILAKHYKLCVLSNVDRESFAHTLAQLSDDTAHSELYQPPPPSEKSKFWFPCDVSPDSKSPFTLIITAQDIGAYKPARPGFDAALEVAAKDPHFDDGKREVLWVAQSLMGDVEPVGKLGVKSVWIERKGSVMGLNGEHGYTWKFETLGEFAAAVEKDTSSSGSI
;
A
#
# COMPACT_ATOMS: atom_id res chain seq x y z
N MET A 1 -16.42 30.89 2.80
CA MET A 1 -16.24 29.45 2.50
C MET A 1 -15.73 28.82 3.78
N SER A 2 -16.46 27.90 4.41
CA SER A 2 -15.96 27.26 5.63
C SER A 2 -14.67 26.53 5.29
N SER A 3 -13.57 26.82 5.99
CA SER A 3 -12.36 25.99 5.90
C SER A 3 -12.76 24.56 6.24
N GLN A 4 -12.56 23.62 5.32
CA GLN A 4 -12.84 22.21 5.61
C GLN A 4 -11.83 21.75 6.66
N SER A 5 -12.31 21.40 7.85
CA SER A 5 -11.49 20.92 8.98
C SER A 5 -11.27 19.41 8.84
N LEU A 6 -10.10 18.93 9.26
CA LEU A 6 -9.76 17.51 9.33
C LEU A 6 -10.55 16.79 10.43
N ALA A 7 -11.00 17.52 11.46
CA ALA A 7 -11.93 17.01 12.47
C ALA A 7 -13.34 16.70 11.92
N ASN A 8 -13.64 17.11 10.68
CA ASN A 8 -14.91 16.76 10.02
C ASN A 8 -14.97 15.30 9.56
N TYR A 9 -13.90 14.52 9.69
CA TYR A 9 -13.84 13.11 9.31
C TYR A 9 -13.61 12.24 10.55
N ASN A 10 -13.93 10.96 10.47
CA ASN A 10 -13.65 9.98 11.53
C ASN A 10 -13.14 8.63 10.99
N ILE A 11 -13.09 8.46 9.67
CA ILE A 11 -12.58 7.25 9.02
C ILE A 11 -11.50 7.64 8.02
N LEU A 12 -10.31 7.05 8.15
CA LEU A 12 -9.23 7.20 7.16
C LEU A 12 -9.07 5.91 6.38
N PHE A 13 -9.19 5.96 5.06
CA PHE A 13 -8.77 4.86 4.19
C PHE A 13 -7.39 5.13 3.61
N PHE A 14 -6.48 4.20 3.86
CA PHE A 14 -5.10 4.26 3.40
C PHE A 14 -4.89 3.39 2.18
N ASP A 15 -4.25 3.97 1.17
CA ASP A 15 -3.27 3.22 0.38
C ASP A 15 -2.05 2.87 1.25
N VAL A 16 -1.33 1.79 0.91
CA VAL A 16 -0.24 1.26 1.75
C VAL A 16 1.11 1.37 1.06
N TYR A 17 1.26 0.81 -0.13
CA TYR A 17 2.54 0.75 -0.83
C TYR A 17 2.72 2.05 -1.62
N ALA A 18 3.72 2.83 -1.22
CA ALA A 18 4.01 4.24 -1.57
C ALA A 18 3.51 5.26 -0.54
N THR A 19 2.52 4.90 0.28
CA THR A 19 1.99 5.82 1.32
C THR A 19 2.59 5.52 2.70
N LEU A 20 2.53 4.27 3.15
CA LEU A 20 3.01 3.78 4.45
C LEU A 20 4.32 3.00 4.32
N VAL A 21 4.43 2.20 3.26
CA VAL A 21 5.56 1.33 2.93
C VAL A 21 6.34 1.89 1.74
N ASN A 22 7.66 1.96 1.86
CA ASN A 22 8.58 2.33 0.79
C ASN A 22 8.85 1.13 -0.12
N TRP A 23 7.90 0.87 -1.00
CA TRP A 23 7.97 -0.24 -1.96
C TRP A 23 9.09 -0.06 -2.99
N GLU A 24 9.43 1.18 -3.38
CA GLU A 24 10.50 1.46 -4.35
C GLU A 24 11.86 0.98 -3.81
N ALA A 25 12.17 1.30 -2.54
CA ALA A 25 13.36 0.77 -1.89
C ALA A 25 13.31 -0.76 -1.77
N GLY A 26 12.14 -1.31 -1.41
CA GLY A 26 11.93 -2.75 -1.28
C GLY A 26 12.17 -3.53 -2.58
N ILE A 27 11.61 -3.06 -3.70
CA ILE A 27 11.83 -3.62 -5.03
C ILE A 27 13.29 -3.47 -5.44
N TYR A 28 13.87 -2.27 -5.30
CA TYR A 28 15.25 -2.05 -5.73
C TYR A 28 16.24 -2.94 -4.96
N ASP A 29 16.10 -3.05 -3.65
CA ASP A 29 16.92 -3.95 -2.84
C ASP A 29 16.74 -5.42 -3.24
N ALA A 30 15.51 -5.85 -3.52
CA ALA A 30 15.22 -7.21 -3.97
C ALA A 30 15.70 -7.51 -5.40
N LEU A 31 15.85 -6.49 -6.26
CA LEU A 31 16.37 -6.63 -7.62
C LEU A 31 17.90 -6.77 -7.68
N LYS A 32 18.63 -6.29 -6.67
CA LYS A 32 20.11 -6.29 -6.66
C LYS A 32 20.76 -7.63 -7.05
N PRO A 33 20.30 -8.80 -6.55
CA PRO A 33 20.85 -10.09 -6.96
C PRO A 33 20.70 -10.37 -8.46
N LEU A 34 19.57 -9.99 -9.06
CA LEU A 34 19.36 -10.12 -10.51
C LEU A 34 20.24 -9.15 -11.28
N LEU A 35 20.24 -7.87 -10.89
CA LEU A 35 20.98 -6.83 -11.61
C LEU A 35 22.49 -7.08 -11.62
N ALA A 36 23.04 -7.68 -10.55
CA ALA A 36 24.46 -8.06 -10.48
C ALA A 36 24.86 -9.16 -11.50
N ARG A 37 23.89 -9.91 -12.04
CA ARG A 37 24.16 -10.99 -13.02
C ARG A 37 24.42 -10.46 -14.43
N TYR A 38 24.01 -9.22 -14.73
CA TYR A 38 24.09 -8.64 -16.06
C TYR A 38 24.88 -7.32 -16.01
N SER A 39 25.96 -7.24 -16.80
CA SER A 39 26.81 -6.04 -16.85
C SER A 39 26.05 -4.79 -17.34
N VAL A 40 25.04 -4.98 -18.19
CA VAL A 40 24.18 -3.90 -18.70
C VAL A 40 23.42 -3.15 -17.61
N SER A 41 23.29 -3.76 -16.43
CA SER A 41 22.62 -3.18 -15.26
C SER A 41 23.58 -2.70 -14.16
N SER A 42 24.90 -2.68 -14.39
CA SER A 42 25.88 -2.29 -13.36
C SER A 42 25.67 -0.87 -12.82
N GLU A 43 25.22 0.05 -13.69
CA GLU A 43 25.00 1.47 -13.37
C GLU A 43 23.53 1.79 -13.10
N TRP A 44 22.65 0.79 -12.97
CA TRP A 44 21.23 1.07 -12.72
C TRP A 44 21.05 1.69 -11.34
N THR A 45 20.54 2.92 -11.33
CA THR A 45 20.06 3.60 -10.13
C THR A 45 18.71 3.01 -9.70
N LEU A 46 18.25 3.37 -8.49
CA LEU A 46 16.89 3.06 -8.04
C LEU A 46 15.86 3.53 -9.06
N GLN A 47 15.99 4.77 -9.54
CA GLN A 47 15.08 5.33 -10.54
C GLN A 47 15.01 4.45 -11.78
N ARG A 48 16.16 4.08 -12.36
CA ARG A 48 16.18 3.25 -13.56
C ARG A 48 15.58 1.87 -13.31
N ALA A 49 15.91 1.24 -12.18
CA ALA A 49 15.40 -0.07 -11.84
C ALA A 49 13.86 -0.07 -11.67
N ILE A 50 13.30 0.97 -11.04
CA ILE A 50 11.85 1.12 -10.87
C ILE A 50 11.15 1.42 -12.19
N GLU A 51 11.69 2.28 -13.03
CA GLU A 51 11.15 2.55 -14.38
C GLU A 51 11.09 1.26 -15.23
N GLU A 52 12.18 0.49 -15.21
CA GLU A 52 12.29 -0.77 -15.96
C GLU A 52 11.36 -1.86 -15.43
N PHE A 53 11.24 -1.96 -14.10
CA PHE A 53 10.34 -2.90 -13.44
C PHE A 53 8.87 -2.58 -13.76
N THR A 54 8.47 -1.32 -13.60
CA THR A 54 7.07 -0.88 -13.76
C THR A 54 6.63 -0.87 -15.22
N ALA A 55 7.54 -0.64 -16.17
CA ALA A 55 7.27 -0.80 -17.59
C ALA A 55 6.81 -2.24 -17.96
N ILE A 56 7.17 -3.24 -17.14
CA ILE A 56 6.73 -4.63 -17.28
C ILE A 56 5.51 -4.91 -16.41
N GLU A 57 5.53 -4.47 -15.15
CA GLU A 57 4.47 -4.75 -14.18
C GLU A 57 3.12 -4.19 -14.62
N VAL A 58 3.07 -2.94 -15.10
CA VAL A 58 1.81 -2.24 -15.40
C VAL A 58 0.97 -2.99 -16.46
N PRO A 59 1.54 -3.41 -17.61
CA PRO A 59 0.82 -4.28 -18.56
C PRO A 59 0.36 -5.60 -17.95
N LEU A 60 1.19 -6.24 -17.10
CA LEU A 60 0.86 -7.52 -16.48
C LEU A 60 -0.32 -7.42 -15.51
N VAL A 61 -0.44 -6.33 -14.76
CA VAL A 61 -1.61 -6.08 -13.89
C VAL A 61 -2.90 -6.10 -14.71
N GLN A 62 -2.88 -5.52 -15.91
CA GLN A 62 -4.06 -5.46 -16.79
C GLN A 62 -4.37 -6.82 -17.42
N GLU A 63 -3.34 -7.58 -17.79
CA GLU A 63 -3.49 -8.91 -18.39
C GLU A 63 -3.91 -9.97 -17.37
N TYR A 64 -3.42 -9.85 -16.12
CA TYR A 64 -3.60 -10.84 -15.06
C TYR A 64 -4.19 -10.22 -13.77
N PRO A 65 -5.40 -9.63 -13.80
CA PRO A 65 -5.97 -8.90 -12.67
C PRO A 65 -6.36 -9.79 -11.47
N HIS A 66 -6.28 -11.11 -11.62
CA HIS A 66 -6.65 -12.09 -10.61
C HIS A 66 -5.44 -12.77 -9.95
N LEU A 67 -4.22 -12.54 -10.42
CA LEU A 67 -3.04 -13.11 -9.78
C LEU A 67 -2.88 -12.54 -8.37
N LEU A 68 -2.31 -13.34 -7.48
CA LEU A 68 -1.84 -12.79 -6.21
C LEU A 68 -0.66 -11.85 -6.50
N TYR A 69 -0.54 -10.76 -5.74
CA TYR A 69 0.48 -9.76 -6.07
C TYR A 69 1.90 -10.32 -5.99
N ARG A 70 2.19 -11.20 -5.03
CA ARG A 70 3.46 -11.95 -4.99
C ARG A 70 3.75 -12.78 -6.25
N GLU A 71 2.72 -13.32 -6.89
CA GLU A 71 2.86 -14.11 -8.13
C GLU A 71 3.09 -13.19 -9.33
N LEU A 72 2.39 -12.05 -9.35
CA LEU A 72 2.61 -10.99 -10.32
C LEU A 72 4.05 -10.46 -10.22
N LEU A 73 4.56 -10.18 -9.01
CA LEU A 73 5.94 -9.76 -8.77
C LEU A 73 6.96 -10.80 -9.28
N ALA A 74 6.71 -12.09 -9.04
CA ALA A 74 7.55 -13.17 -9.54
C ALA A 74 7.59 -13.18 -11.08
N LYS A 75 6.43 -13.02 -11.73
CA LYS A 75 6.31 -12.94 -13.19
C LYS A 75 7.00 -11.70 -13.76
N THR A 76 6.84 -10.53 -13.13
CA THR A 76 7.54 -9.31 -13.53
C THR A 76 9.06 -9.49 -13.47
N HIS A 77 9.57 -10.12 -12.41
CA HIS A 77 11.00 -10.40 -12.29
C HIS A 77 11.51 -11.42 -13.33
N GLU A 78 10.73 -12.45 -13.65
CA GLU A 78 11.05 -13.38 -14.74
C GLU A 78 11.19 -12.63 -16.08
N MET A 79 10.22 -11.79 -16.40
CA MET A 79 10.23 -11.01 -17.64
C MET A 79 11.35 -9.96 -17.68
N LEU A 80 11.67 -9.34 -16.54
CA LEU A 80 12.81 -8.43 -16.44
C LEU A 80 14.14 -9.17 -16.67
N GLU A 81 14.30 -10.37 -16.13
CA GLU A 81 15.49 -11.19 -16.41
C GLU A 81 15.59 -11.56 -17.90
N GLN A 82 14.48 -11.98 -18.51
CA GLN A 82 14.44 -12.28 -19.96
C GLN A 82 14.86 -11.05 -20.79
N LYS A 83 14.37 -9.86 -20.42
CA LYS A 83 14.76 -8.60 -21.06
C LYS A 83 16.25 -8.32 -20.91
N LEU A 84 16.80 -8.45 -19.69
CA LEU A 84 18.22 -8.24 -19.42
C LEU A 84 19.11 -9.20 -20.24
N HIS A 85 18.71 -10.47 -20.33
CA HIS A 85 19.41 -11.47 -21.13
C HIS A 85 19.39 -11.15 -22.64
N GLN A 86 18.26 -10.67 -23.16
CA GLN A 86 18.16 -10.29 -24.57
C GLN A 86 19.06 -9.10 -24.91
N VAL A 87 19.15 -8.10 -24.03
CA VAL A 87 19.96 -6.90 -24.28
C VAL A 87 21.45 -7.10 -23.96
N SER A 88 21.83 -8.05 -23.10
CA SER A 88 23.23 -8.34 -22.79
C SER A 88 23.95 -9.07 -23.93
N GLY A 89 23.24 -9.84 -24.76
CA GLY A 89 23.83 -10.65 -25.84
C GLY A 89 24.78 -11.77 -25.37
N GLN A 90 24.95 -11.92 -24.06
CA GLN A 90 25.73 -12.96 -23.38
C GLN A 90 24.92 -13.51 -22.21
N GLY A 91 25.16 -14.78 -21.87
CA GLY A 91 24.55 -15.44 -20.71
C GLY A 91 24.87 -14.72 -19.39
N PRO A 92 24.13 -15.02 -18.30
CA PRO A 92 24.40 -14.43 -16.99
C PRO A 92 25.84 -14.69 -16.56
N ASN A 93 26.46 -13.72 -15.86
CA ASN A 93 27.85 -13.81 -15.40
C ASN A 93 28.12 -14.96 -14.40
N ASN A 94 27.08 -15.66 -13.93
CA ASN A 94 27.16 -16.81 -13.02
C ASN A 94 26.07 -17.85 -13.32
N ASP A 95 26.46 -19.13 -13.33
CA ASP A 95 25.60 -20.32 -13.51
C ASP A 95 24.72 -20.66 -12.29
N ASP A 96 24.58 -19.75 -11.32
CA ASP A 96 23.68 -19.98 -10.19
C ASP A 96 22.22 -19.91 -10.67
N LEU A 97 21.69 -21.09 -10.99
CA LEU A 97 20.34 -21.35 -11.48
C LEU A 97 19.41 -21.63 -10.30
N ASP A 98 19.35 -20.73 -9.30
CA ASP A 98 18.27 -20.83 -8.31
C ASP A 98 16.93 -20.78 -9.05
N ALA A 99 16.31 -21.96 -9.20
CA ALA A 99 15.06 -22.15 -9.91
C ALA A 99 13.93 -21.38 -9.23
N ASN A 100 14.09 -21.03 -7.95
CA ASN A 100 13.08 -20.34 -7.15
C ASN A 100 13.33 -18.82 -7.05
N ARG A 101 14.35 -18.25 -7.69
CA ARG A 101 14.69 -16.82 -7.55
C ARG A 101 13.53 -15.86 -7.82
N HIS A 102 12.66 -16.18 -8.79
CA HIS A 102 11.48 -15.38 -9.11
C HIS A 102 10.44 -15.44 -8.00
N ILE A 103 10.22 -16.63 -7.43
CA ILE A 103 9.33 -16.83 -6.28
C ILE A 103 9.90 -16.09 -5.06
N THR A 104 11.21 -16.20 -4.82
CA THR A 104 11.93 -15.48 -3.76
C THR A 104 11.77 -13.97 -3.89
N PHE A 105 11.87 -13.44 -5.12
CA PHE A 105 11.62 -12.03 -5.39
C PHE A 105 10.16 -11.65 -5.12
N GLY A 106 9.20 -12.45 -5.58
CA GLY A 106 7.78 -12.22 -5.31
C GLY A 106 7.44 -12.18 -3.82
N GLN A 107 8.11 -13.02 -3.04
CA GLN A 107 7.99 -13.04 -1.58
C GLN A 107 8.77 -11.93 -0.87
N SER A 108 9.54 -11.10 -1.58
CA SER A 108 10.33 -10.01 -0.96
C SER A 108 9.46 -8.94 -0.30
N ILE A 109 8.20 -8.81 -0.74
CA ILE A 109 7.22 -7.86 -0.21
C ILE A 109 7.06 -7.92 1.31
N LYS A 110 7.23 -9.11 1.90
CA LYS A 110 7.19 -9.30 3.36
C LYS A 110 8.28 -8.55 4.13
N LYS A 111 9.31 -8.05 3.43
CA LYS A 111 10.48 -7.36 4.00
C LYS A 111 10.59 -5.89 3.55
N TRP A 112 9.63 -5.38 2.76
CA TRP A 112 9.74 -4.02 2.25
C TRP A 112 9.65 -3.00 3.40
N PRO A 113 10.54 -1.99 3.41
CA PRO A 113 10.69 -1.11 4.56
C PRO A 113 9.50 -0.17 4.70
N VAL A 114 9.04 0.03 5.93
CA VAL A 114 8.07 1.07 6.29
C VAL A 114 8.78 2.45 6.27
N PHE A 115 8.10 3.51 5.81
CA PHE A 115 8.68 4.86 5.90
C PHE A 115 8.92 5.26 7.38
N PRO A 116 10.01 5.97 7.72
CA PRO A 116 10.39 6.22 9.11
C PRO A 116 9.34 6.97 9.96
N ASP A 117 8.51 7.81 9.34
CA ASP A 117 7.46 8.60 9.98
C ASP A 117 6.14 7.82 10.18
N THR A 118 5.98 6.67 9.53
CA THR A 118 4.69 5.99 9.40
C THR A 118 4.16 5.45 10.73
N ILE A 119 4.96 4.71 11.49
CA ILE A 119 4.48 4.01 12.69
C ILE A 119 3.97 5.02 13.73
N GLU A 120 4.74 6.08 13.98
CA GLU A 120 4.33 7.12 14.93
C GLU A 120 3.13 7.92 14.42
N ALA A 121 3.09 8.23 13.13
CA ALA A 121 1.94 8.91 12.53
C ALA A 121 0.65 8.07 12.64
N LEU A 122 0.71 6.75 12.41
CA LEU A 122 -0.43 5.86 12.60
C LEU A 122 -0.91 5.84 14.06
N ARG A 123 0.01 5.83 15.04
CA ARG A 123 -0.35 5.93 16.47
C ARG A 123 -1.07 7.23 16.81
N ILE A 124 -0.63 8.34 16.22
CA ILE A 124 -1.28 9.65 16.40
C ILE A 124 -2.67 9.63 15.75
N LEU A 125 -2.76 9.23 14.49
CA LEU A 125 -4.01 9.23 13.72
C LEU A 125 -5.06 8.29 14.33
N ALA A 126 -4.65 7.15 14.89
CA ALA A 126 -5.55 6.19 15.56
C ALA A 126 -6.26 6.75 16.80
N LYS A 127 -5.77 7.86 17.37
CA LYS A 127 -6.46 8.57 18.47
C LYS A 127 -7.70 9.33 18.00
N HIS A 128 -7.74 9.70 16.72
CA HIS A 128 -8.74 10.60 16.15
C HIS A 128 -9.64 9.91 15.11
N TYR A 129 -9.18 8.81 14.51
CA TYR A 129 -9.88 8.15 13.40
C TYR A 129 -9.88 6.63 13.54
N LYS A 130 -10.90 5.98 12.97
CA LYS A 130 -10.85 4.57 12.57
C LYS A 130 -9.98 4.45 11.32
N LEU A 131 -8.84 3.79 11.43
CA LEU A 131 -7.91 3.61 10.30
C LEU A 131 -8.29 2.35 9.52
N CYS A 132 -8.35 2.47 8.20
CA CYS A 132 -8.75 1.41 7.29
C CYS A 132 -7.76 1.30 6.13
N VAL A 133 -7.73 0.15 5.46
CA VAL A 133 -6.83 -0.12 4.33
C VAL A 133 -7.62 -0.56 3.10
N LEU A 134 -7.25 -0.04 1.93
CA LEU A 134 -7.52 -0.66 0.63
C LEU A 134 -6.19 -0.85 -0.13
N SER A 135 -5.72 -2.08 -0.23
CA SER A 135 -4.37 -2.40 -0.72
C SER A 135 -4.37 -3.37 -1.91
N ASN A 136 -3.50 -3.12 -2.89
CA ASN A 136 -3.33 -3.91 -4.11
C ASN A 136 -2.51 -5.20 -3.92
N VAL A 137 -2.63 -5.87 -2.78
CA VAL A 137 -1.84 -7.07 -2.49
C VAL A 137 -2.71 -8.26 -2.10
N ASP A 138 -2.09 -9.42 -1.93
CA ASP A 138 -2.70 -10.58 -1.33
C ASP A 138 -2.62 -10.55 0.21
N ARG A 139 -3.51 -11.30 0.86
CA ARG A 139 -3.66 -11.33 2.33
C ARG A 139 -2.39 -11.76 3.06
N GLU A 140 -1.68 -12.77 2.54
CA GLU A 140 -0.47 -13.31 3.18
C GLU A 140 0.68 -12.30 3.11
N SER A 141 0.88 -11.66 1.95
CA SER A 141 1.84 -10.56 1.82
C SER A 141 1.49 -9.42 2.78
N PHE A 142 0.20 -9.06 2.87
CA PHE A 142 -0.25 -8.00 3.75
C PHE A 142 -0.08 -8.34 5.23
N ALA A 143 -0.22 -9.60 5.65
CA ALA A 143 -0.03 -10.02 7.04
C ALA A 143 1.35 -9.66 7.59
N HIS A 144 2.39 -9.83 6.79
CA HIS A 144 3.74 -9.41 7.16
C HIS A 144 3.88 -7.89 7.22
N THR A 145 3.28 -7.17 6.28
CA THR A 145 3.21 -5.70 6.32
C THR A 145 2.45 -5.21 7.55
N LEU A 146 1.36 -5.87 7.93
CA LEU A 146 0.55 -5.52 9.09
C LEU A 146 1.33 -5.69 10.40
N ALA A 147 2.10 -6.77 10.54
CA ALA A 147 2.98 -6.97 11.71
C ALA A 147 4.04 -5.86 11.82
N GLN A 148 4.59 -5.39 10.70
CA GLN A 148 5.50 -4.23 10.69
C GLN A 148 4.80 -2.92 11.06
N LEU A 149 3.64 -2.63 10.47
CA LEU A 149 2.86 -1.42 10.74
C LEU A 149 2.30 -1.38 12.18
N SER A 150 2.17 -2.54 12.80
CA SER A 150 1.77 -2.69 14.21
C SER A 150 2.95 -2.62 15.18
N ASP A 151 4.18 -2.46 14.68
CA ASP A 151 5.42 -2.48 15.45
C ASP A 151 5.58 -3.76 16.30
N ASP A 152 5.21 -4.91 15.73
CA ASP A 152 5.12 -6.18 16.46
C ASP A 152 5.53 -7.40 15.62
N THR A 153 6.64 -7.27 14.89
CA THR A 153 7.16 -8.34 14.03
C THR A 153 7.55 -9.62 14.79
N ALA A 154 7.74 -9.54 16.11
CA ALA A 154 8.03 -10.68 16.97
C ALA A 154 6.84 -11.63 17.15
N HIS A 155 5.61 -11.15 16.95
CA HIS A 155 4.35 -11.90 17.13
C HIS A 155 3.53 -11.91 15.84
N SER A 156 4.18 -12.21 14.70
CA SER A 156 3.56 -12.18 13.36
C SER A 156 2.32 -13.09 13.22
N GLU A 157 2.17 -14.09 14.07
CA GLU A 157 1.01 -14.98 14.17
C GLU A 157 -0.27 -14.26 14.60
N LEU A 158 -0.18 -13.10 15.26
CA LEU A 158 -1.34 -12.29 15.65
C LEU A 158 -1.94 -11.51 14.47
N TYR A 159 -1.23 -11.45 13.34
CA TYR A 159 -1.56 -10.63 12.19
C TYR A 159 -1.94 -11.47 10.98
N GLN A 160 -2.50 -12.66 11.20
CA GLN A 160 -2.98 -13.51 10.12
C GLN A 160 -4.37 -13.06 9.63
N PRO A 161 -4.67 -13.21 8.33
CA PRO A 161 -5.98 -12.91 7.80
C PRO A 161 -7.04 -13.87 8.35
N PRO A 162 -8.33 -13.48 8.34
CA PRO A 162 -9.41 -14.37 8.76
C PRO A 162 -9.45 -15.63 7.86
N PRO A 163 -9.74 -16.81 8.43
CA PRO A 163 -9.86 -18.03 7.65
C PRO A 163 -11.02 -17.91 6.65
N PRO A 164 -10.96 -18.61 5.49
CA PRO A 164 -11.99 -18.54 4.45
C PRO A 164 -13.42 -18.88 4.90
N SER A 165 -13.57 -19.56 6.04
CA SER A 165 -14.85 -19.98 6.62
C SER A 165 -15.57 -18.89 7.44
N GLU A 166 -14.96 -17.72 7.65
CA GLU A 166 -15.58 -16.64 8.41
C GLU A 166 -16.76 -15.97 7.69
N LYS A 167 -17.71 -15.45 8.49
CA LYS A 167 -18.90 -14.75 7.98
C LYS A 167 -18.56 -13.41 7.32
N SER A 168 -17.48 -12.76 7.72
CA SER A 168 -17.02 -11.51 7.12
C SER A 168 -16.11 -11.80 5.93
N LYS A 169 -16.40 -11.16 4.80
CA LYS A 169 -15.53 -11.19 3.62
C LYS A 169 -14.20 -10.46 3.87
N PHE A 170 -14.22 -9.45 4.75
CA PHE A 170 -13.10 -8.53 4.98
C PHE A 170 -12.46 -8.75 6.36
N TRP A 171 -11.23 -8.27 6.50
CA TRP A 171 -10.39 -8.53 7.65
C TRP A 171 -10.53 -7.41 8.70
N PHE A 172 -11.07 -7.76 9.86
CA PHE A 172 -11.10 -6.93 11.06
C PHE A 172 -10.08 -7.48 12.07
N PRO A 173 -8.89 -6.87 12.22
CA PRO A 173 -7.78 -7.47 12.98
C PRO A 173 -8.12 -7.86 14.42
N CYS A 174 -8.85 -7.01 15.15
CA CYS A 174 -9.22 -7.26 16.54
C CYS A 174 -10.25 -8.38 16.71
N ASP A 175 -11.07 -8.66 15.68
CA ASP A 175 -12.01 -9.78 15.70
C ASP A 175 -11.28 -11.11 15.49
N VAL A 176 -10.25 -11.09 14.63
CA VAL A 176 -9.44 -12.28 14.31
C VAL A 176 -8.49 -12.63 15.45
N SER A 177 -7.85 -11.62 16.04
CA SER A 177 -6.90 -11.78 17.14
C SER A 177 -7.12 -10.66 18.17
N PRO A 178 -7.78 -10.96 19.30
CA PRO A 178 -8.06 -9.96 20.34
C PRO A 178 -6.81 -9.29 20.92
N ASP A 179 -5.66 -9.95 20.86
CA ASP A 179 -4.36 -9.44 21.31
C ASP A 179 -3.62 -8.63 20.23
N SER A 180 -4.20 -8.49 19.03
CA SER A 180 -3.62 -7.72 17.94
C SER A 180 -3.45 -6.25 18.32
N LYS A 181 -2.23 -5.74 18.11
CA LYS A 181 -1.92 -4.31 18.23
C LYS A 181 -2.13 -3.54 16.93
N SER A 182 -2.93 -4.09 16.01
CA SER A 182 -3.15 -3.45 14.72
C SER A 182 -3.68 -2.03 14.90
N PRO A 183 -3.11 -1.02 14.22
CA PRO A 183 -3.69 0.32 14.22
C PRO A 183 -4.96 0.38 13.34
N PHE A 184 -5.25 -0.66 12.55
CA PHE A 184 -6.34 -0.67 11.58
C PHE A 184 -7.58 -1.39 12.13
N THR A 185 -8.73 -0.75 11.94
CA THR A 185 -10.05 -1.34 12.18
C THR A 185 -10.42 -2.33 11.07
N LEU A 186 -10.12 -1.98 9.81
CA LEU A 186 -10.52 -2.75 8.62
C LEU A 186 -9.39 -2.83 7.60
N ILE A 187 -9.20 -4.02 7.04
CA ILE A 187 -8.29 -4.27 5.93
C ILE A 187 -9.06 -4.89 4.77
N ILE A 188 -8.93 -4.26 3.61
CA ILE A 188 -9.43 -4.77 2.33
C ILE A 188 -8.24 -4.91 1.38
N THR A 189 -8.09 -6.08 0.78
CA THR A 189 -7.05 -6.41 -0.18
C THR A 189 -7.61 -6.62 -1.57
N ALA A 190 -6.80 -6.49 -2.62
CA ALA A 190 -7.21 -6.81 -3.99
C ALA A 190 -7.64 -8.27 -4.12
N GLN A 191 -7.06 -9.18 -3.32
CA GLN A 191 -7.51 -10.57 -3.24
C GLN A 191 -8.97 -10.68 -2.76
N ASP A 192 -9.39 -9.86 -1.79
CA ASP A 192 -10.78 -9.85 -1.31
C ASP A 192 -11.73 -9.35 -2.40
N ILE A 193 -11.29 -8.36 -3.15
CA ILE A 193 -12.10 -7.68 -4.17
C ILE A 193 -12.15 -8.50 -5.48
N GLY A 194 -11.08 -9.21 -5.80
CA GLY A 194 -10.86 -9.85 -7.11
C GLY A 194 -10.43 -8.87 -8.20
N ALA A 195 -9.98 -7.66 -7.82
CA ALA A 195 -9.50 -6.62 -8.73
C ALA A 195 -8.53 -5.66 -8.02
N TYR A 196 -7.58 -5.12 -8.80
CA TYR A 196 -6.66 -4.07 -8.36
C TYR A 196 -7.25 -2.66 -8.57
N LYS A 197 -6.93 -1.73 -7.68
CA LYS A 197 -7.03 -0.28 -7.96
C LYS A 197 -6.23 0.06 -9.23
N PRO A 198 -6.72 0.97 -10.11
CA PRO A 198 -7.83 1.91 -9.91
C PRO A 198 -9.21 1.36 -10.29
N ALA A 199 -9.40 0.03 -10.43
CA ALA A 199 -10.72 -0.51 -10.69
C ALA A 199 -11.70 -0.16 -9.55
N ARG A 200 -12.91 0.23 -9.94
CA ARG A 200 -13.94 0.75 -9.04
C ARG A 200 -14.38 -0.19 -7.90
N PRO A 201 -14.48 -1.53 -8.06
CA PRO A 201 -15.08 -2.41 -7.04
C PRO A 201 -14.48 -2.31 -5.63
N GLY A 202 -13.16 -2.06 -5.52
CA GLY A 202 -12.52 -1.92 -4.21
C GLY A 202 -12.96 -0.67 -3.46
N PHE A 203 -13.08 0.46 -4.17
CA PHE A 203 -13.56 1.72 -3.59
C PHE A 203 -15.02 1.63 -3.18
N ASP A 204 -15.88 1.07 -4.02
CA ASP A 204 -17.30 0.90 -3.71
C ASP A 204 -17.47 0.01 -2.45
N ALA A 205 -16.71 -1.08 -2.34
CA ALA A 205 -16.73 -1.96 -1.17
C ALA A 205 -16.24 -1.25 0.11
N ALA A 206 -15.13 -0.51 0.02
CA ALA A 206 -14.59 0.26 1.14
C ALA A 206 -15.63 1.26 1.71
N LEU A 207 -16.27 2.03 0.81
CA LEU A 207 -17.28 3.01 1.19
C LEU A 207 -18.56 2.35 1.72
N GLU A 208 -18.97 1.22 1.16
CA GLU A 208 -20.13 0.47 1.64
C GLU A 208 -19.91 -0.07 3.06
N VAL A 209 -18.74 -0.65 3.34
CA VAL A 209 -18.40 -1.17 4.68
C VAL A 209 -18.37 -0.02 5.68
N ALA A 210 -17.69 1.08 5.37
CA ALA A 210 -17.65 2.26 6.25
C ALA A 210 -19.06 2.80 6.58
N ALA A 211 -19.96 2.79 5.59
CA ALA A 211 -21.32 3.29 5.74
C ALA A 211 -22.24 2.38 6.57
N LYS A 212 -22.02 1.06 6.56
CA LYS A 212 -23.00 0.08 7.09
C LYS A 212 -22.49 -0.79 8.23
N ASP A 213 -21.18 -1.01 8.33
CA ASP A 213 -20.64 -1.98 9.27
C ASP A 213 -20.72 -1.46 10.71
N PRO A 214 -21.10 -2.30 11.70
CA PRO A 214 -21.19 -1.91 13.11
C PRO A 214 -19.89 -1.41 13.72
N HIS A 215 -18.72 -1.78 13.19
CA HIS A 215 -17.42 -1.29 13.68
C HIS A 215 -17.24 0.23 13.56
N PHE A 216 -18.05 0.87 12.72
CA PHE A 216 -18.05 2.31 12.48
C PHE A 216 -19.30 3.02 13.03
N ASP A 217 -20.02 2.41 13.98
CA ASP A 217 -21.25 2.98 14.56
C ASP A 217 -20.98 3.93 15.74
N ASP A 218 -20.05 4.87 15.56
CA ASP A 218 -19.65 5.85 16.58
C ASP A 218 -20.29 7.25 16.38
N GLY A 219 -21.37 7.32 15.60
CA GLY A 219 -22.18 8.52 15.39
C GLY A 219 -21.71 9.43 14.24
N LYS A 220 -20.61 9.07 13.57
CA LYS A 220 -20.06 9.77 12.41
C LYS A 220 -19.55 8.73 11.40
N ARG A 221 -19.63 8.97 10.09
CA ARG A 221 -19.17 8.01 9.04
C ARG A 221 -18.50 8.72 7.87
N GLU A 222 -17.82 9.82 8.16
CA GLU A 222 -17.20 10.70 7.18
C GLU A 222 -15.81 10.18 6.85
N VAL A 223 -15.66 9.74 5.60
CA VAL A 223 -14.44 9.13 5.06
C VAL A 223 -13.51 10.17 4.45
N LEU A 224 -12.23 10.06 4.78
CA LEU A 224 -11.12 10.77 4.14
C LEU A 224 -10.14 9.74 3.56
N TRP A 225 -9.78 9.89 2.29
CA TRP A 225 -8.83 9.00 1.63
C TRP A 225 -7.40 9.53 1.78
N VAL A 226 -6.42 8.68 2.05
CA VAL A 226 -5.01 9.07 2.22
C VAL A 226 -4.14 8.17 1.35
N ALA A 227 -3.47 8.76 0.37
CA ALA A 227 -2.67 8.01 -0.58
C ALA A 227 -1.55 8.84 -1.21
N GLN A 228 -0.53 8.17 -1.72
CA GLN A 228 0.53 8.74 -2.56
C GLN A 228 0.17 8.66 -4.06
N SER A 229 -0.49 7.60 -4.52
CA SER A 229 -0.76 7.42 -5.95
C SER A 229 -1.91 8.30 -6.44
N LEU A 230 -1.62 9.23 -7.36
CA LEU A 230 -2.64 10.11 -7.95
C LEU A 230 -3.64 9.33 -8.81
N MET A 231 -3.16 8.63 -9.85
CA MET A 231 -4.01 7.82 -10.73
C MET A 231 -4.57 6.56 -10.04
N GLY A 232 -3.82 5.98 -9.09
CA GLY A 232 -4.22 4.75 -8.42
C GLY A 232 -5.31 4.95 -7.37
N ASP A 233 -5.34 6.11 -6.70
CA ASP A 233 -6.20 6.37 -5.55
C ASP A 233 -6.88 7.74 -5.62
N VAL A 234 -6.12 8.83 -5.64
CA VAL A 234 -6.65 10.21 -5.46
C VAL A 234 -7.69 10.58 -6.52
N GLU A 235 -7.40 10.31 -7.78
CA GLU A 235 -8.31 10.60 -8.89
C GLU A 235 -9.58 9.71 -8.85
N PRO A 236 -9.47 8.37 -8.74
CA PRO A 236 -10.64 7.50 -8.59
C PRO A 236 -11.59 7.90 -7.45
N VAL A 237 -11.07 8.22 -6.26
CA VAL A 237 -11.91 8.59 -5.12
C VAL A 237 -12.51 9.99 -5.26
N GLY A 238 -11.78 10.91 -5.91
CA GLY A 238 -12.29 12.22 -6.28
C GLY A 238 -13.52 12.13 -7.19
N LYS A 239 -13.52 11.19 -8.16
CA LYS A 239 -14.68 10.91 -9.02
C LYS A 239 -15.89 10.35 -8.27
N LEU A 240 -15.68 9.82 -7.06
CA LEU A 240 -16.74 9.36 -6.16
C LEU A 240 -17.19 10.45 -5.17
N GLY A 241 -16.61 11.65 -5.25
CA GLY A 241 -16.92 12.77 -4.34
C GLY A 241 -16.25 12.67 -2.97
N VAL A 242 -15.33 11.71 -2.78
CA VAL A 242 -14.60 11.51 -1.52
C VAL A 242 -13.42 12.48 -1.46
N LYS A 243 -13.25 13.14 -0.32
CA LYS A 243 -12.11 14.04 -0.09
C LYS A 243 -10.86 13.22 0.19
N SER A 244 -9.70 13.79 -0.14
CA SER A 244 -8.44 13.08 -0.05
C SER A 244 -7.28 13.95 0.41
N VAL A 245 -6.33 13.28 1.04
CA VAL A 245 -5.01 13.77 1.43
C VAL A 245 -3.99 13.09 0.53
N TRP A 246 -3.23 13.90 -0.20
CA TRP A 246 -2.10 13.41 -0.97
C TRP A 246 -0.83 13.46 -0.12
N ILE A 247 -0.21 12.30 0.10
CA ILE A 247 1.10 12.18 0.74
C ILE A 247 2.14 12.11 -0.36
N GLU A 248 2.84 13.20 -0.63
CA GLU A 248 3.67 13.35 -1.82
C GLU A 248 4.85 12.36 -1.87
N ARG A 249 5.47 12.07 -0.71
CA ARG A 249 6.72 11.29 -0.61
C ARG A 249 7.78 11.80 -1.60
N LYS A 250 8.25 13.03 -1.36
CA LYS A 250 9.22 13.70 -2.25
C LYS A 250 10.37 12.77 -2.65
N GLY A 251 10.57 12.63 -3.95
CA GLY A 251 11.59 11.74 -4.53
C GLY A 251 11.04 10.40 -5.03
N SER A 252 9.76 10.09 -4.84
CA SER A 252 9.11 8.95 -5.49
C SER A 252 9.26 9.01 -7.00
N VAL A 253 9.54 7.85 -7.59
CA VAL A 253 9.64 7.65 -9.04
C VAL A 253 8.25 7.52 -9.65
N MET A 254 7.33 6.85 -8.95
CA MET A 254 6.00 6.52 -9.45
C MET A 254 4.87 7.17 -8.63
N GLY A 255 3.64 7.02 -9.13
CA GLY A 255 2.42 7.52 -8.47
C GLY A 255 2.15 9.01 -8.66
N LEU A 256 3.01 9.72 -9.40
CA LEU A 256 2.90 11.17 -9.64
C LEU A 256 2.07 11.55 -10.87
N ASN A 257 1.67 10.57 -11.69
CA ASN A 257 0.81 10.80 -12.85
C ASN A 257 -0.66 10.73 -12.42
N GLY A 258 -1.49 11.67 -12.89
CA GLY A 258 -2.94 11.71 -12.62
C GLY A 258 -3.44 13.12 -12.33
N GLU A 259 -4.73 13.25 -12.06
CA GLU A 259 -5.32 14.53 -11.65
C GLU A 259 -4.90 14.91 -10.22
N HIS A 260 -4.41 16.15 -10.02
CA HIS A 260 -4.09 16.72 -8.71
C HIS A 260 -5.36 17.20 -7.98
N GLY A 261 -6.40 16.35 -7.92
CA GLY A 261 -7.71 16.65 -7.34
C GLY A 261 -7.81 16.47 -5.82
N TYR A 262 -6.67 16.33 -5.12
CA TYR A 262 -6.64 16.17 -3.67
C TYR A 262 -7.12 17.43 -2.93
N THR A 263 -7.59 17.24 -1.70
CA THR A 263 -8.09 18.33 -0.85
C THR A 263 -6.99 18.90 0.05
N TRP A 264 -6.12 18.03 0.57
CA TRP A 264 -4.92 18.42 1.30
C TRP A 264 -3.68 17.74 0.74
N LYS A 265 -2.51 18.34 0.98
CA LYS A 265 -1.21 17.81 0.59
C LYS A 265 -0.26 17.91 1.78
N PHE A 266 0.51 16.85 1.99
CA PHE A 266 1.64 16.81 2.93
C PHE A 266 2.81 16.08 2.29
N GLU A 267 4.05 16.39 2.68
CA GLU A 267 5.21 15.68 2.15
C GLU A 267 5.32 14.27 2.76
N THR A 268 4.93 14.14 4.04
CA THR A 268 5.02 12.91 4.82
C THR A 268 3.73 12.62 5.58
N LEU A 269 3.57 11.37 6.05
CA LEU A 269 2.46 11.01 6.91
C LEU A 269 2.59 11.65 8.29
N GLY A 270 3.82 11.82 8.78
CA GLY A 270 4.11 12.54 10.02
C GLY A 270 3.60 13.99 10.01
N GLU A 271 3.80 14.71 8.91
CA GLU A 271 3.26 16.07 8.75
C GLU A 271 1.73 16.09 8.77
N PHE A 272 1.09 15.14 8.10
CA PHE A 272 -0.36 14.99 8.13
C PHE A 272 -0.87 14.74 9.56
N ALA A 273 -0.24 13.81 10.29
CA ALA A 273 -0.60 13.51 11.68
C ALA A 273 -0.44 14.73 12.60
N ALA A 274 0.64 15.52 12.43
CA ALA A 274 0.85 16.76 13.18
C ALA A 274 -0.23 17.82 12.86
N ALA A 275 -0.67 17.90 11.60
CA ALA A 275 -1.75 18.80 11.20
C ALA A 275 -3.10 18.41 11.84
N VAL A 276 -3.39 17.12 11.96
CA VAL A 276 -4.58 16.60 12.66
C VAL A 276 -4.58 17.02 14.13
N GLU A 277 -3.49 16.78 14.86
CA GLU A 277 -3.37 17.15 16.28
C GLU A 277 -3.62 18.65 16.51
N LYS A 278 -3.12 19.49 15.60
CA LYS A 278 -3.33 20.94 15.66
C LYS A 278 -4.79 21.35 15.40
N ASP A 279 -5.44 20.70 14.43
CA ASP A 279 -6.81 20.99 14.05
C ASP A 279 -7.82 20.58 15.13
N THR A 280 -7.60 19.43 15.77
CA THR A 280 -8.45 18.93 16.86
C THR A 280 -8.27 19.73 18.15
N SER A 281 -7.04 20.13 18.49
CA SER A 281 -6.75 21.01 19.65
C SER A 281 -7.40 22.40 19.52
N SER A 282 -7.49 22.93 18.30
CA SER A 282 -8.10 24.23 18.03
C SER A 282 -9.64 24.20 18.11
N SER A 283 -10.23 23.02 17.86
CA SER A 283 -11.68 22.81 17.87
C SER A 283 -12.27 22.58 19.26
N GLY A 284 -11.44 22.16 20.24
CA GLY A 284 -11.86 21.94 21.63
C GLY A 284 -11.71 23.14 22.57
N SER A 285 -11.24 24.28 22.08
CA SER A 285 -10.97 25.50 22.89
C SER A 285 -12.07 26.57 22.83
N ILE A 286 -13.33 26.18 22.52
CA ILE A 286 -14.48 27.09 22.38
C ILE A 286 -15.49 26.84 23.50
#